data_AF-A0A2R7ILC7-F1
#
_entry.id   AF-A0A2R7ILC7-F1
#
_cell.length_a   1.000
_cell.length_b   1.000
_cell.length_c   1.000
_cell.angle_alpha   90.00
_cell.angle_beta   90.00
_cell.angle_gamma   90.00
#
_symmetry.space_group_name_H-M   'P 1'
#
loop_
_entity.id
_entity.type
_entity.pdbx_description
1 polymer ?
#
loop_
_entity_poly.entity_id
_entity_poly.type
_entity_poly.pdbx_seq_one_letter_code
_entity_poly.pdbx_strand_id
1 'polypeptide(L)'
;MYATADDMRARYGEQAIVQLTDTDSWGAATIAAVNVKLASATARADGYVARYYQQSLGVAVPPLLVEIVCEIAYADLHKAPTEEADKRRKLAIADLVNISKGLVKLDQGAAEIPSREGQVIVPDRVRTFSRDSLGGF
;
A
#
# COMPACT_ATOMS: atom_id res chain seq x y z
N MET A 1 -5.32 10.36 -6.92
CA MET A 1 -5.68 9.03 -7.46
C MET A 1 -4.49 8.14 -7.20
N TYR A 2 -4.69 7.02 -6.50
CA TYR A 2 -3.58 6.22 -5.96
C TYR A 2 -3.03 5.20 -6.97
N ALA A 3 -3.85 4.73 -7.90
CA ALA A 3 -3.48 3.73 -8.90
C ALA A 3 -3.90 4.16 -10.31
N THR A 4 -3.23 3.63 -11.33
CA THR A 4 -3.51 3.92 -12.73
C THR A 4 -4.14 2.73 -13.46
N ALA A 5 -4.67 2.97 -14.67
CA ALA A 5 -5.17 1.89 -15.52
C ALA A 5 -4.07 0.89 -15.91
N ASP A 6 -2.81 1.32 -16.03
CA ASP A 6 -1.69 0.42 -16.34
C ASP A 6 -1.33 -0.47 -15.15
N ASP A 7 -1.46 0.01 -13.90
CA ASP A 7 -1.32 -0.83 -12.70
C ASP A 7 -2.34 -1.97 -12.68
N MET A 8 -3.60 -1.68 -13.04
CA MET A 8 -4.62 -2.72 -13.17
C MET A 8 -4.30 -3.67 -14.31
N ARG A 9 -3.84 -3.16 -15.47
CA ARG A 9 -3.43 -3.99 -16.60
C ARG A 9 -2.29 -4.94 -16.24
N ALA A 10 -1.28 -4.45 -15.52
CA ALA A 10 -0.13 -5.24 -15.09
C ALA A 10 -0.52 -6.34 -14.09
N ARG A 11 -1.52 -6.10 -13.24
CA ARG A 11 -1.95 -7.05 -12.20
C ARG A 11 -2.96 -8.10 -12.68
N TYR A 12 -3.98 -7.69 -13.42
CA TYR A 12 -5.10 -8.56 -13.80
C TYR A 12 -5.06 -9.00 -15.26
N GLY A 13 -4.20 -8.38 -16.07
CA GLY A 13 -4.13 -8.61 -17.50
C GLY A 13 -5.18 -7.81 -18.28
N GLU A 14 -4.82 -7.50 -19.51
CA GLU A 14 -5.62 -6.69 -20.42
C GLU A 14 -6.97 -7.34 -20.76
N GLN A 15 -6.93 -8.62 -21.16
CA GLN A 15 -8.10 -9.38 -21.62
C GLN A 15 -9.19 -9.48 -20.55
N ALA A 16 -8.79 -9.70 -19.29
CA ALA A 16 -9.74 -9.80 -18.18
C ALA A 16 -10.50 -8.48 -17.96
N ILE A 17 -9.79 -7.34 -18.03
CA ILE A 17 -10.39 -6.04 -17.82
C ILE A 17 -11.31 -5.67 -18.99
N VAL A 18 -10.87 -5.91 -20.22
CA VAL A 18 -11.68 -5.65 -21.44
C VAL A 18 -13.00 -6.41 -21.38
N GLN A 19 -12.97 -7.69 -20.96
CA GLN A 19 -14.17 -8.51 -20.76
C GLN A 19 -15.10 -7.95 -19.68
N LEU A 20 -14.54 -7.44 -18.58
CA LEU A 20 -15.32 -6.85 -17.48
C LEU A 20 -15.95 -5.51 -17.86
N THR A 21 -15.28 -4.71 -18.69
CA THR A 21 -15.79 -3.42 -19.18
C THR A 21 -16.71 -3.55 -20.40
N ASP A 22 -16.94 -4.77 -20.91
CA ASP A 22 -17.78 -5.01 -22.09
C ASP A 22 -17.28 -4.23 -23.32
N THR A 23 -15.96 -4.22 -23.53
CA THR A 23 -15.31 -3.51 -24.64
C THR A 23 -14.65 -4.51 -25.60
N ASP A 24 -14.38 -4.11 -26.84
CA ASP A 24 -13.77 -4.96 -27.86
C ASP A 24 -12.24 -5.13 -27.68
N SER A 25 -11.57 -4.07 -27.20
CA SER A 25 -10.12 -4.06 -26.99
C SER A 25 -9.72 -3.06 -25.92
N TRP A 26 -8.46 -3.12 -25.48
CA TRP A 26 -7.90 -2.13 -24.57
C TRP A 26 -7.70 -0.80 -25.28
N GLY A 27 -8.67 0.10 -25.10
CA GLY A 27 -8.68 1.42 -25.70
C GLY A 27 -9.16 2.50 -24.75
N ALA A 28 -9.40 3.69 -25.31
CA ALA A 28 -9.83 4.86 -24.53
C ALA A 28 -11.11 4.61 -23.72
N ALA A 29 -12.06 3.82 -24.24
CA ALA A 29 -13.30 3.46 -23.54
C ALA A 29 -13.05 2.59 -22.30
N THR A 30 -12.24 1.53 -22.43
CA THR A 30 -11.84 0.67 -21.30
C THR A 30 -11.09 1.47 -20.25
N ILE A 31 -10.12 2.30 -20.67
CA ILE A 31 -9.33 3.14 -19.77
C ILE A 31 -10.24 4.13 -19.03
N ALA A 32 -11.21 4.75 -19.71
CA ALA A 32 -12.15 5.66 -19.08
C ALA A 32 -13.04 4.94 -18.04
N ALA A 33 -13.59 3.77 -18.38
CA ALA A 33 -14.40 2.97 -17.46
C ALA A 33 -13.61 2.55 -16.21
N VAL A 34 -12.37 2.10 -16.40
CA VAL A 34 -11.42 1.76 -15.33
C VAL A 34 -11.14 2.98 -14.45
N ASN A 35 -10.85 4.13 -15.04
CA ASN A 35 -10.54 5.35 -14.30
C ASN A 35 -11.72 5.83 -13.44
N VAL A 36 -12.96 5.71 -13.91
CA VAL A 36 -14.14 6.04 -13.08
C VAL A 36 -14.21 5.18 -11.81
N LYS A 37 -13.88 3.90 -11.94
CA LYS A 37 -13.90 2.94 -10.82
C LYS A 37 -12.72 3.16 -9.87
N LEU A 38 -11.53 3.39 -10.41
CA LEU A 38 -10.35 3.78 -9.63
C LEU A 38 -10.56 5.10 -8.89
N ALA A 39 -11.25 6.08 -9.48
CA ALA A 39 -11.54 7.36 -8.83
C ALA A 39 -12.49 7.17 -7.63
N SER A 40 -13.52 6.34 -7.81
CA SER A 40 -14.45 5.98 -6.74
C SER A 40 -13.75 5.21 -5.60
N ALA A 41 -12.87 4.26 -5.95
CA ALA A 41 -12.07 3.52 -4.97
C ALA A 41 -11.06 4.42 -4.24
N THR A 42 -10.42 5.33 -4.96
CA THR A 42 -9.52 6.37 -4.40
C THR A 42 -10.27 7.21 -3.35
N ALA A 43 -11.45 7.74 -3.69
CA ALA A 43 -12.23 8.56 -2.77
C ALA A 43 -12.63 7.78 -1.49
N ARG A 44 -12.90 6.48 -1.61
CA ARG A 44 -13.12 5.62 -0.43
C ARG A 44 -11.85 5.49 0.41
N ALA A 45 -10.71 5.19 -0.22
CA ALA A 45 -9.44 5.07 0.48
C ALA A 45 -9.06 6.37 1.21
N ASP A 46 -9.21 7.52 0.53
CA ASP A 46 -9.01 8.86 1.12
C ASP A 46 -9.81 9.03 2.42
N GLY A 47 -11.07 8.60 2.46
CA GLY A 47 -11.90 8.68 3.67
C GLY A 47 -11.32 7.92 4.89
N TYR A 48 -10.57 6.85 4.68
CA TYR A 48 -9.94 6.07 5.75
C TYR A 48 -8.54 6.59 6.10
N VAL A 49 -7.77 7.03 5.11
CA VAL A 49 -6.37 7.42 5.31
C VAL A 49 -6.20 8.91 5.64
N ALA A 50 -7.20 9.76 5.42
CA ALA A 50 -7.11 11.21 5.64
C ALA A 50 -6.60 11.62 7.03
N ARG A 51 -6.77 10.76 8.05
CA ARG A 51 -6.28 11.01 9.41
C ARG A 51 -4.76 10.89 9.56
N TYR A 52 -4.12 9.98 8.83
CA TYR A 52 -2.69 9.66 8.96
C TYR A 52 -1.86 10.03 7.74
N TYR A 53 -2.51 10.11 6.58
CA TYR A 53 -1.89 10.40 5.31
C TYR A 53 -2.47 11.72 4.79
N GLN A 54 -1.84 12.83 5.19
CA GLN A 54 -2.01 14.08 4.47
C GLN A 54 -1.18 13.94 3.20
N GLN A 55 -1.85 13.75 2.06
CA GLN A 55 -1.21 13.68 0.76
C GLN A 55 -0.60 15.06 0.43
N SER A 56 0.58 15.33 0.99
CA SER A 56 1.39 16.49 0.63
C SER A 56 2.03 16.25 -0.73
N LEU A 57 2.13 17.32 -1.53
CA LEU A 57 2.76 17.29 -2.85
C LEU A 57 4.21 16.82 -2.70
N GLY A 58 4.49 15.58 -3.10
CA GLY A 58 5.84 14.99 -3.11
C GLY A 58 6.00 13.66 -2.37
N VAL A 59 5.00 13.19 -1.61
CA VAL A 59 5.06 11.87 -0.97
C VAL A 59 4.66 10.79 -1.97
N ALA A 60 5.58 9.84 -2.22
CA ALA A 60 5.32 8.69 -3.06
C ALA A 60 4.16 7.87 -2.48
N VAL A 61 3.18 7.54 -3.33
CA VAL A 61 2.03 6.73 -2.92
C VAL A 61 2.53 5.35 -2.47
N PRO A 62 2.23 4.91 -1.24
CA PRO A 62 2.59 3.60 -0.77
C PRO A 62 2.06 2.50 -1.69
N PRO A 63 2.88 1.50 -2.09
CA PRO A 63 2.46 0.43 -2.99
C PRO A 63 1.26 -0.37 -2.44
N LEU A 64 1.13 -0.42 -1.11
CA LEU A 64 -0.02 -1.04 -0.44
C LEU A 64 -1.35 -0.33 -0.77
N LEU A 65 -1.37 1.01 -0.85
CA LEU A 65 -2.59 1.73 -1.24
C LEU A 65 -2.94 1.51 -2.69
N VAL A 66 -1.92 1.43 -3.57
CA VAL A 66 -2.12 1.10 -4.98
C VAL A 66 -2.83 -0.25 -5.10
N GLU A 67 -2.35 -1.25 -4.36
CA GLU A 67 -2.92 -2.60 -4.36
C GLU A 67 -4.37 -2.63 -3.87
N ILE A 68 -4.63 -2.05 -2.70
CA ILE A 68 -5.98 -1.98 -2.10
C ILE A 68 -6.96 -1.27 -3.04
N VAL A 69 -6.55 -0.14 -3.65
CA VAL A 69 -7.41 0.62 -4.57
C VAL A 69 -7.68 -0.16 -5.84
N CYS A 70 -6.69 -0.88 -6.38
CA CYS A 70 -6.86 -1.79 -7.51
C CYS A 70 -7.84 -2.92 -7.20
N GLU A 71 -7.76 -3.55 -6.02
CA GLU A 71 -8.66 -4.63 -5.63
C GLU A 71 -10.11 -4.17 -5.49
N ILE A 72 -10.33 -3.00 -4.86
CA ILE A 72 -11.66 -2.40 -4.74
C ILE A 72 -12.21 -2.05 -6.12
N ALA A 73 -11.39 -1.43 -6.98
CA ALA A 73 -11.81 -1.09 -8.34
C ALA A 73 -12.14 -2.34 -9.17
N TYR A 74 -11.31 -3.38 -9.09
CA TYR A 74 -11.54 -4.66 -9.77
C TYR A 74 -12.87 -5.29 -9.35
N ALA A 75 -13.17 -5.30 -8.05
CA ALA A 75 -14.45 -5.78 -7.55
C ALA A 75 -15.64 -4.91 -8.02
N ASP A 76 -15.49 -3.58 -8.07
CA ASP A 76 -16.52 -2.67 -8.57
C ASP A 76 -16.68 -2.70 -10.11
N LEU A 77 -15.75 -3.31 -10.86
CA LEU A 77 -15.89 -3.60 -12.29
C LEU A 77 -16.82 -4.80 -12.54
N HIS A 78 -16.94 -5.74 -11.59
CA HIS A 78 -17.81 -6.90 -11.75
C HIS A 78 -19.29 -6.48 -11.67
N LYS A 79 -20.03 -6.60 -12.78
CA LYS A 79 -21.48 -6.36 -12.82
C LYS A 79 -22.24 -7.38 -11.95
N ALA A 80 -21.78 -8.63 -11.94
CA ALA A 80 -22.24 -9.67 -11.04
C ALA A 80 -21.09 -10.04 -10.09
N PRO A 81 -21.21 -9.75 -8.77
CA PRO A 81 -20.13 -10.02 -7.84
C PRO A 81 -19.91 -11.53 -7.72
N THR A 82 -18.70 -11.97 -8.06
CA THR A 82 -18.25 -13.32 -7.72
C THR A 82 -17.93 -13.37 -6.23
N GLU A 83 -18.12 -14.51 -5.58
CA GLU A 83 -17.79 -14.65 -4.16
C GLU A 83 -16.32 -14.32 -3.87
N GLU A 84 -15.42 -14.62 -4.80
CA GLU A 84 -13.99 -14.31 -4.68
C GLU A 84 -13.71 -12.80 -4.76
N ALA A 85 -14.33 -12.09 -5.71
CA ALA A 85 -14.17 -10.65 -5.84
C ALA A 85 -14.73 -9.90 -4.61
N ASP A 86 -15.89 -10.35 -4.10
CA ASP A 86 -16.49 -9.78 -2.90
C ASP A 86 -15.65 -10.05 -1.64
N LYS A 87 -15.09 -11.26 -1.51
CA LYS A 87 -14.14 -11.58 -0.43
C LYS A 87 -12.90 -10.69 -0.49
N ARG A 88 -12.26 -10.53 -1.64
CA ARG A 88 -11.10 -9.64 -1.81
C ARG A 88 -11.44 -8.19 -1.49
N ARG A 89 -12.59 -7.71 -1.96
CA ARG A 89 -13.09 -6.36 -1.62
C ARG A 89 -13.24 -6.17 -0.11
N LYS A 90 -13.80 -7.16 0.60
CA LYS A 90 -13.95 -7.11 2.06
C LYS A 90 -12.61 -7.09 2.78
N LEU A 91 -11.63 -7.88 2.31
CA LEU A 91 -10.27 -7.87 2.84
C LEU A 91 -9.60 -6.51 2.62
N ALA A 92 -9.66 -5.96 1.41
CA ALA A 92 -9.12 -4.63 1.08
C ALA A 92 -9.74 -3.52 1.97
N ILE A 93 -11.05 -3.58 2.24
CA ILE A 93 -11.71 -2.65 3.17
C ILE A 93 -11.23 -2.89 4.60
N ALA A 94 -11.06 -4.13 5.03
CA ALA A 94 -10.54 -4.45 6.35
C ALA A 94 -9.11 -3.91 6.53
N ASP A 95 -8.27 -3.97 5.51
CA ASP A 95 -6.93 -3.38 5.53
C ASP A 95 -6.97 -1.86 5.62
N LEU A 96 -7.85 -1.17 4.89
CA LEU A 96 -8.08 0.27 5.07
C LEU A 96 -8.51 0.60 6.50
N VAL A 97 -9.37 -0.21 7.10
CA VAL A 97 -9.77 -0.07 8.50
C VAL A 97 -8.58 -0.28 9.44
N ASN A 98 -7.74 -1.28 9.21
CA ASN A 98 -6.53 -1.51 10.02
C ASN A 98 -5.52 -0.36 9.90
N ILE A 99 -5.36 0.21 8.71
CA ILE A 99 -4.55 1.40 8.45
C ILE A 99 -5.11 2.61 9.21
N SER A 100 -6.43 2.86 9.11
CA SER A 100 -7.09 3.95 9.86
C SER A 100 -7.08 3.76 11.38
N LYS A 101 -6.85 2.54 11.88
CA LYS A 101 -6.61 2.27 13.30
C LYS A 101 -5.14 2.43 13.70
N GLY A 102 -4.24 2.60 12.74
CA GLY A 102 -2.79 2.65 12.96
C GLY A 102 -2.16 1.28 13.25
N LEU A 103 -2.88 0.17 12.98
CA LEU A 103 -2.37 -1.19 13.15
C LEU A 103 -1.42 -1.58 12.02
N VAL A 104 -1.68 -1.07 10.81
CA VAL A 104 -0.85 -1.25 9.63
C VAL A 104 -0.24 0.09 9.27
N LYS A 105 1.10 0.14 9.18
CA LYS A 105 1.82 1.34 8.76
C LYS A 105 1.96 1.33 7.24
N LEU A 106 1.62 2.46 6.64
CA LEU A 106 1.80 2.73 5.21
C LEU A 106 3.26 3.00 4.84
N ASP A 107 4.05 3.41 5.83
CA ASP A 107 5.46 3.73 5.68
C ASP A 107 6.27 2.43 5.55
N GLN A 108 7.01 2.30 4.44
CA GLN A 108 8.13 1.35 4.39
C GLN A 108 9.13 1.83 5.41
N GLY A 109 9.04 1.33 6.64
CA GLY A 109 9.73 1.87 7.82
C GLY A 109 11.08 2.52 7.52
N ALA A 110 11.06 3.82 7.26
CA ALA A 110 12.07 4.69 7.80
C ALA A 110 11.55 5.01 9.19
N ALA A 111 11.76 4.07 10.11
CA ALA A 111 11.96 4.46 11.49
C ALA A 111 13.28 5.26 11.54
N GLU A 112 13.30 6.46 10.96
CA GLU A 112 13.99 7.55 11.59
C GLU A 112 13.25 7.76 12.90
N ILE A 113 13.62 6.97 13.90
CA ILE A 113 13.52 7.39 15.28
C ILE A 113 14.13 8.78 15.23
N PRO A 114 13.39 9.89 15.45
CA PRO A 114 14.07 11.17 15.58
C PRO A 114 15.06 10.94 16.69
N SER A 115 16.36 11.02 16.38
CA SER A 115 17.40 10.89 17.40
C SER A 115 17.00 11.89 18.47
N ARG A 116 16.55 11.36 19.61
CA ARG A 116 16.21 12.16 20.75
C ARG A 116 17.55 12.69 21.20
N GLU A 117 17.83 13.97 20.93
CA GLU A 117 19.04 14.63 21.43
C GLU A 117 19.14 14.34 22.92
N GLY A 118 20.12 13.52 23.31
CA GLY A 118 20.29 13.04 24.68
C GLY A 118 20.39 11.53 24.88
N GLN A 119 20.32 10.69 23.83
CA GLN A 119 20.70 9.29 24.02
C GLN A 119 22.22 9.17 24.16
N VAL A 120 22.69 9.11 25.42
CA VAL A 120 24.06 8.73 25.75
C VAL A 120 24.23 7.27 25.34
N ILE A 121 24.79 7.06 24.16
CA ILE A 121 25.36 5.78 23.77
C ILE A 121 26.58 5.60 24.66
N VAL A 122 26.46 4.80 25.72
CA VAL A 122 27.62 4.35 26.49
C VAL A 122 28.30 3.29 25.62
N PRO A 123 29.48 3.55 25.02
CA PRO A 123 30.22 2.48 24.37
C PRO A 123 30.53 1.43 25.43
N ASP A 124 30.23 0.16 25.12
CA ASP A 124 30.60 -0.95 25.98
C ASP A 124 32.10 -0.87 26.25
N ARG A 125 32.48 -0.77 27.53
CA ARG A 125 33.89 -0.67 27.92
C ARG A 125 34.58 -1.95 27.49
N VAL A 126 35.61 -1.84 26.66
CA VAL A 126 36.48 -2.97 26.30
C VAL A 126 36.82 -3.78 27.56
N ARG A 127 36.51 -5.08 27.52
CA ARG A 127 36.73 -6.01 28.63
C ARG A 127 38.23 -6.05 28.95
N THR A 128 38.60 -5.48 30.09
CA THR A 128 40.00 -5.37 30.55
C THR A 128 40.64 -6.72 30.88
N PHE A 129 39.83 -7.76 31.14
CA PHE A 129 40.30 -9.13 31.37
C PHE A 129 39.67 -10.07 30.34
N SER A 130 40.41 -10.32 29.27
CA SER A 130 40.09 -11.34 28.27
C SER A 130 41.09 -12.48 28.39
N ARG A 131 40.72 -13.71 28.00
CA ARG A 131 41.66 -14.84 27.98
C ARG A 131 42.90 -14.55 27.14
N ASP A 132 42.74 -13.71 26.12
CA ASP A 132 43.78 -13.19 25.25
C ASP A 132 44.72 -12.19 25.96
N SER A 133 44.21 -11.41 26.93
CA SER A 133 44.99 -10.39 27.66
C SER A 133 45.76 -10.95 28.88
N LEU A 134 45.68 -12.25 29.15
CA LEU A 134 46.33 -12.93 30.29
C LEU A 134 47.40 -13.96 29.86
N GLY A 135 47.80 -13.96 28.58
CA GLY A 135 48.77 -14.92 28.01
C GLY A 135 50.24 -14.46 28.01
N GLY A 136 50.66 -13.63 28.97
CA GLY A 136 52.02 -13.08 29.00
C GLY A 136 52.57 -12.93 30.42
N PHE A 137 52.91 -14.04 31.05
CA PHE A 137 53.89 -14.16 32.14
C PHE A 137 54.66 -15.47 31.97
#